data_AF-A0A3C1FQ50-F1
#
_entry.id   AF-A0A3C1FQ50-F1
#
_cell.length_a   1.000
_cell.length_b   1.000
_cell.length_c   1.000
_cell.angle_alpha   90.00
_cell.angle_beta   90.00
_cell.angle_gamma   90.00
#
_symmetry.space_group_name_H-M   'P 1'
#
loop_
_entity.id
_entity.type
_entity.pdbx_description
1 polymer ?
#
loop_
_entity_poly.entity_id
_entity_poly.type
_entity_poly.pdbx_seq_one_letter_code
_entity_poly.pdbx_strand_id
1 'polypeptide(L)' 'VPAKGVPEDAVTGSAHCQIVPYWCARLGRADLKAFQASSRGGFLHCSYDGGAYV' A
#
# COMPACT_ATOMS: atom_id res chain seq x y z
N VAL A 1 -3.85 -14.00 0.52
CA VAL A 1 -4.10 -13.85 1.97
C VAL A 1 -5.43 -14.51 2.33
N PRO A 2 -5.72 -14.81 3.60
CA PRO A 2 -6.40 -16.00 4.17
C PRO A 2 -6.63 -17.25 3.31
N ALA A 3 -7.23 -17.14 2.13
CA ALA A 3 -7.50 -18.22 1.17
C ALA A 3 -6.26 -18.98 0.65
N LYS A 4 -5.05 -18.55 1.02
CA LYS A 4 -3.78 -19.21 0.70
C LYS A 4 -3.09 -19.79 1.94
N GLY A 5 -3.79 -19.91 3.06
CA GLY A 5 -3.24 -20.42 4.32
C GLY A 5 -2.32 -19.44 5.05
N VAL A 6 -2.24 -18.18 4.60
CA VAL A 6 -1.48 -17.10 5.24
C VAL A 6 -2.47 -16.22 6.01
N PRO A 7 -2.48 -16.25 7.36
CA PRO A 7 -3.41 -15.46 8.17
C PRO A 7 -3.24 -13.96 7.93
N GLU A 8 -1.99 -13.51 7.86
CA GLU A 8 -1.59 -12.14 7.54
C GLU A 8 -0.26 -12.18 6.80
N ASP A 9 -0.19 -11.47 5.68
CA ASP A 9 1.09 -11.22 5.02
C ASP A 9 1.72 -9.98 5.67
N ALA A 10 3.01 -10.05 6.00
CA ALA A 10 3.64 -9.03 6.82
C ALA A 10 3.78 -7.67 6.10
N VAL A 11 3.95 -7.68 4.77
CA VAL A 11 3.94 -6.48 3.92
C VAL A 11 3.38 -6.84 2.54
N THR A 12 2.23 -6.29 2.18
CA THR A 12 1.55 -6.62 0.92
C THR A 12 1.66 -5.46 -0.06
N GLY A 13 2.72 -5.47 -0.88
CA GLY A 13 2.99 -4.42 -1.87
C GLY A 13 1.89 -4.24 -2.92
N SER A 14 1.24 -5.33 -3.36
CA SER A 14 0.12 -5.26 -4.30
C SER A 14 -1.09 -4.52 -3.72
N ALA A 15 -1.37 -4.70 -2.43
CA ALA A 15 -2.41 -3.91 -1.75
C ALA A 15 -2.02 -2.43 -1.69
N HIS A 16 -0.73 -2.12 -1.49
CA HIS A 16 -0.22 -0.75 -1.54
C HIS A 16 -0.41 -0.09 -2.91
N CYS A 17 -0.17 -0.81 -4.01
CA CYS A 17 -0.48 -0.30 -5.36
C CYS A 17 -1.95 0.11 -5.52
N GLN A 18 -2.88 -0.53 -4.80
CA GLN A 18 -4.31 -0.17 -4.85
C GLN A 18 -4.67 1.01 -3.95
N ILE A 19 -4.11 1.10 -2.74
CA ILE A 19 -4.48 2.15 -1.76
C ILE A 19 -3.66 3.43 -1.87
N VAL A 20 -2.49 3.40 -2.50
CA VAL A 20 -1.62 4.58 -2.68
C VAL A 20 -2.33 5.69 -3.48
N PRO A 21 -2.96 5.44 -4.65
CA PRO A 21 -3.68 6.48 -5.39
C PRO A 21 -4.77 7.17 -4.55
N TYR A 22 -5.50 6.39 -3.74
CA TYR A 22 -6.54 6.90 -2.84
C TYR A 22 -5.97 7.89 -1.81
N TRP A 23 -4.88 7.51 -1.14
CA TRP A 23 -4.25 8.37 -0.14
C TRP A 23 -3.52 9.55 -0.76
N CYS A 24 -2.91 9.39 -1.93
CA CYS A 24 -2.28 10.47 -2.69
C CYS A 24 -3.29 11.56 -3.03
N ALA A 25 -4.46 11.19 -3.55
CA ALA A 25 -5.55 12.12 -3.85
C ALA A 25 -6.05 12.84 -2.59
N ARG A 26 -6.22 12.11 -1.49
CA ARG A 26 -6.77 12.65 -0.24
C ARG A 26 -5.80 13.55 0.52
N LEU A 27 -4.50 13.25 0.45
CA LEU A 27 -3.45 14.00 1.13
C LEU A 27 -2.81 15.08 0.24
N GLY A 28 -3.13 15.11 -1.06
CA GLY A 28 -2.54 16.03 -2.03
C GLY A 28 -1.04 15.81 -2.22
N ARG A 29 -0.58 14.56 -2.19
CA ARG A 29 0.85 14.20 -2.26
C ARG A 29 1.08 13.05 -3.22
N ALA A 30 2.13 13.14 -4.04
CA ALA A 30 2.53 12.04 -4.94
C ALA A 30 3.38 10.98 -4.22
N ASP A 31 4.15 11.38 -3.21
CA ASP A 31 5.02 10.48 -2.44
C ASP A 31 4.48 10.24 -1.03
N LEU A 32 4.37 8.98 -0.66
CA LEU A 32 3.88 8.53 0.64
C LEU A 32 4.89 7.59 1.31
N LYS A 33 5.05 7.77 2.63
CA LYS A 33 5.65 6.77 3.50
C LYS A 33 4.51 6.00 4.18
N ALA A 34 4.38 4.73 3.85
CA ALA A 34 3.37 3.84 4.42
C ALA A 34 4.02 2.90 5.46
N PHE A 35 3.24 2.52 6.46
CA PHE A 35 3.60 1.49 7.41
C PHE A 35 2.49 0.45 7.48
N GLN A 36 2.81 -0.82 7.18
CA GLN A 36 1.89 -1.93 7.39
C GLN A 36 2.07 -2.45 8.81
N ALA A 37 1.04 -2.26 9.63
CA ALA A 37 1.02 -2.59 11.06
C ALA A 37 0.81 -4.09 11.33
N SER A 38 1.55 -4.95 10.63
CA SER A 38 1.63 -6.38 10.95
C SER A 38 2.51 -6.61 12.17
N SER A 39 2.49 -7.83 12.72
CA SER A 39 3.36 -8.21 13.85
C SER A 39 4.86 -7.98 13.59
N ARG A 40 5.31 -8.12 12.33
CA ARG A 40 6.68 -7.82 11.91
C ARG A 40 6.89 -6.35 11.57
N GLY A 41 5.80 -5.63 11.26
CA GLY A 41 5.83 -4.29 10.71
C GLY A 41 6.41 -4.24 9.29
N GLY A 42 6.26 -3.10 8.63
CA GLY A 42 6.99 -2.83 7.40
C GLY A 42 6.75 -1.44 6.85
N PHE A 43 7.85 -0.75 6.54
CA PHE A 43 7.82 0.55 5.90
C PHE A 43 7.89 0.39 4.38
N LEU A 44 7.07 1.17 3.66
CA LEU A 44 7.13 1.30 2.22
C LEU A 44 7.26 2.77 1.84
N HIS A 45 8.08 3.03 0.84
CA HIS A 45 8.06 4.28 0.11
C HIS A 45 7.28 4.04 -1.17
N CYS A 46 6.23 4.84 -1.37
CA CYS A 46 5.33 4.73 -2.49
C CYS A 46 5.31 6.04 -3.26
N SER A 47 5.48 5.98 -4.57
CA SER A 47 5.28 7.08 -5.49
C SER A 47 4.07 6.80 -6.37
N TYR A 48 3.27 7.82 -6.62
CA TYR A 48 2.16 7.80 -7.55
C TYR A 48 2.41 8.78 -8.68
N ASP A 49 2.50 8.27 -9.91
CA ASP A 49 2.81 9.01 -11.12
C ASP A 49 1.56 9.56 -11.84
N GLY A 50 0.38 9.37 -11.25
CA GLY A 50 -0.88 9.82 -11.83
C GLY A 50 -1.55 8.83 -12.78
N GLY A 51 -1.09 7.57 -12.82
CA GLY A 51 -1.72 6.52 -13.64
C GLY A 51 -3.24 6.44 -13.45
N ALA A 52 -3.99 6.58 -14.54
CA ALA A 52 -5.44 6.39 -14.52
C ALA A 52 -5.77 4.90 -14.41
N TYR A 53 -6.70 4.55 -13.52
CA TYR A 53 -7.45 3.29 -13.69
C TYR A 53 -8.32 3.46 -14.95
N VAL A 54 -7.86 2.91 -16.07
CA VAL A 54 -8.68 2.74 -17.28
C VAL A 54 -9.74 1.68 -17.06
#